data_AF-A0A154R476-F1
#
_entry.id   AF-A0A154R476-F1
#
_cell.length_a   1.000
_cell.length_b   1.000
_cell.length_c   1.000
_cell.angle_alpha   90.00
_cell.angle_beta   90.00
_cell.angle_gamma   90.00
#
_symmetry.space_group_name_H-M   'P 1'
#
loop_
_entity.id
_entity.type
_entity.pdbx_description
1 polymer ?
#
loop_
_entity_poly.entity_id
_entity_poly.type
_entity_poly.pdbx_seq_one_letter_code
_entity_poly.pdbx_strand_id
1 'polypeptide(L)'
;MSERIKDGGPAFPATNYYIIPKDLEDRHVAALGKTQGMTLRDYFAAKAMQGVIAQACGTALGSDPKYAADYAYAAADAMLAAREAKS
;
A
#
# COMPACT_ATOMS: atom_id res chain seq x y z
N MET A 1 9.21 -8.68 19.18
CA MET A 1 8.84 -7.41 18.53
C MET A 1 8.77 -7.68 17.04
N SER A 2 7.60 -7.61 16.41
CA SER A 2 7.48 -7.81 14.97
C SER A 2 8.22 -6.70 14.24
N GLU A 3 9.11 -7.05 13.31
CA GLU A 3 9.77 -6.07 12.45
C GLU A 3 8.71 -5.21 11.75
N ARG A 4 8.96 -3.90 11.71
CA ARG A 4 8.06 -2.97 11.03
C ARG A 4 8.12 -3.29 9.54
N ILE A 5 6.99 -3.67 8.95
CA ILE A 5 6.87 -3.85 7.49
C ILE A 5 7.28 -2.52 6.81
N LYS A 6 8.24 -2.59 5.89
CA LYS A 6 8.62 -1.46 5.04
C LYS A 6 7.55 -1.25 3.98
N ASP A 7 6.50 -0.54 4.35
CA ASP A 7 5.28 -0.41 3.56
C ASP A 7 5.32 0.73 2.52
N GLY A 8 6.37 1.57 2.57
CA GLY A 8 6.60 2.68 1.64
C GLY A 8 5.70 3.90 1.87
N GLY A 9 4.90 3.91 2.94
CA GLY A 9 3.91 4.94 3.24
C GLY A 9 2.57 4.71 2.51
N PRO A 10 1.65 5.70 2.54
CA PRO A 10 0.36 5.59 1.86
C PRO A 10 0.49 5.54 0.33
N ALA A 11 -0.25 4.62 -0.33
CA ALA A 11 -0.27 4.51 -1.79
C ALA A 11 -0.79 5.78 -2.48
N PHE A 12 -1.83 6.38 -1.89
CA PHE A 12 -2.44 7.62 -2.34
C PHE A 12 -2.48 8.57 -1.14
N PRO A 13 -1.43 9.37 -0.93
CA PRO A 13 -1.38 10.31 0.18
C PRO A 13 -2.54 11.30 0.10
N ALA A 14 -3.45 11.24 1.06
CA ALA A 14 -4.56 12.19 1.19
C ALA A 14 -4.49 12.86 2.57
N THR A 15 -4.47 14.19 2.61
CA THR A 15 -4.59 14.87 3.89
C THR A 15 -6.05 14.80 4.35
N ASN A 16 -6.33 13.94 5.32
CA ASN A 16 -7.67 13.89 5.92
C ASN A 16 -7.85 15.11 6.83
N TYR A 17 -8.84 15.94 6.48
CA TYR A 17 -9.31 17.05 7.28
C TYR A 17 -10.66 16.68 7.86
N TYR A 18 -10.79 16.71 9.19
CA TYR A 18 -12.10 16.77 9.81
C TYR A 18 -12.43 18.23 10.13
N ILE A 19 -13.65 18.63 9.82
CA ILE A 19 -14.19 19.92 10.28
C ILE A 19 -14.47 19.77 11.77
N ILE A 20 -13.74 20.50 12.60
CA ILE A 20 -14.02 20.58 14.03
C ILE A 20 -15.19 21.56 14.19
N PRO A 21 -16.24 21.21 14.96
CA PRO A 21 -17.32 22.12 15.30
C PRO A 21 -16.78 23.46 15.84
N LYS A 22 -17.43 24.56 15.42
CA LYS A 22 -16.99 25.95 15.59
C LYS A 22 -16.86 26.38 17.07
N ASP A 23 -17.40 25.59 17.99
CA ASP A 23 -17.52 25.79 19.42
C ASP A 23 -16.30 25.31 20.24
N LEU A 24 -15.29 24.70 19.61
CA LEU A 24 -13.96 24.51 20.23
C LEU A 24 -12.97 25.55 19.68
N GLU A 25 -12.56 26.49 20.53
CA GLU A 25 -11.69 27.63 20.19
C GLU A 25 -10.36 27.22 19.49
N ASP A 26 -10.05 27.98 18.42
CA ASP A 26 -8.71 28.35 17.95
C ASP A 26 -7.75 27.37 17.25
N ARG A 27 -8.20 26.24 16.69
CA ARG A 27 -7.42 25.55 15.62
C ARG A 27 -8.28 25.03 14.49
N HIS A 28 -8.36 25.82 13.41
CA HIS A 28 -9.31 25.61 12.31
C HIS A 28 -9.09 24.39 11.42
N VAL A 29 -8.02 23.60 11.57
CA VAL A 29 -7.87 22.33 10.87
C VAL A 29 -6.91 21.46 11.69
N ALA A 30 -7.41 20.40 12.34
CA ALA A 30 -6.52 19.36 12.85
C ALA A 30 -6.30 18.33 11.73
N ALA A 31 -5.10 18.34 11.13
CA ALA A 31 -4.65 17.22 10.31
C ALA A 31 -4.47 16.01 11.23
N LEU A 32 -5.50 15.17 11.35
CA LEU A 32 -5.49 14.02 12.23
C LEU A 32 -5.05 12.78 11.47
N GLY A 33 -3.79 12.40 11.69
CA GLY A 33 -3.35 11.01 11.69
C GLY A 33 -3.08 10.38 10.32
N LYS A 34 -2.41 9.22 10.38
CA LYS A 34 -2.08 8.37 9.24
C LYS A 34 -3.28 8.28 8.29
N THR A 35 -3.04 8.63 7.03
CA THR A 35 -3.90 8.33 5.88
C THR A 35 -4.51 6.94 6.02
N GLN A 36 -5.84 6.88 6.12
CA GLN A 36 -6.55 5.61 6.05
C GLN A 36 -6.49 5.10 4.60
N GLY A 37 -6.17 3.83 4.40
CA GLY A 37 -6.11 3.22 3.07
C GLY A 37 -4.95 2.24 2.90
N MET A 38 -4.68 1.89 1.64
CA MET A 38 -3.60 0.96 1.27
C MET A 38 -2.22 1.60 1.41
N THR A 39 -1.24 0.78 1.78
CA THR A 39 0.17 1.17 1.71
C THR A 39 0.68 1.10 0.28
N LEU A 40 1.79 1.77 -0.02
CA LEU A 40 2.39 1.74 -1.35
C LEU A 40 2.81 0.31 -1.73
N ARG A 41 3.26 -0.48 -0.74
CA ARG A 41 3.51 -1.92 -0.89
C ARG A 41 2.27 -2.68 -1.37
N ASP A 42 1.13 -2.47 -0.72
CA ASP A 42 -0.13 -3.14 -1.09
C ASP A 42 -0.58 -2.75 -2.50
N TYR A 43 -0.40 -1.48 -2.87
CA TYR A 43 -0.75 -1.00 -4.21
C TYR A 43 0.13 -1.62 -5.30
N PHE A 44 1.45 -1.68 -5.09
CA PHE A 44 2.35 -2.35 -6.04
C PHE A 44 2.05 -3.85 -6.14
N ALA A 45 1.77 -4.51 -5.01
CA ALA A 45 1.39 -5.91 -5.01
C ALA A 45 0.09 -6.13 -5.81
N ALA A 46 -0.94 -5.32 -5.58
CA ALA A 46 -2.19 -5.40 -6.34
C ALA A 46 -1.97 -5.22 -7.85
N LYS A 47 -1.08 -4.29 -8.25
CA LYS A 47 -0.72 -4.06 -9.65
C LYS A 47 0.03 -5.25 -10.26
N ALA A 48 0.99 -5.83 -9.54
CA ALA A 48 1.72 -7.01 -10.00
C ALA A 48 0.78 -8.23 -10.11
N MET A 49 -0.10 -8.41 -9.12
CA MET A 49 -1.04 -9.51 -9.06
C MET A 49 -1.96 -9.59 -10.28
N GLN A 50 -2.39 -8.44 -10.83
CA GLN A 50 -3.21 -8.43 -12.05
C GLN A 50 -2.52 -9.15 -13.22
N GLY A 51 -1.22 -8.90 -13.44
CA GLY A 51 -0.46 -9.60 -14.47
C GLY A 51 -0.23 -11.07 -14.14
N VAL A 52 0.11 -11.36 -12.88
CA VAL A 52 0.42 -12.72 -12.41
C VAL A 52 -0.79 -13.66 -12.48
N ILE A 53 -2.01 -13.14 -12.29
CA ILE A 53 -3.23 -13.94 -12.42
C ILE A 53 -3.64 -14.09 -13.89
N ALA A 54 -3.38 -13.10 -14.75
CA ALA A 54 -3.83 -13.12 -16.16
C ALA A 54 -3.08 -14.12 -17.06
N GLN A 55 -1.90 -14.59 -16.67
CA GLN A 55 -1.08 -15.52 -17.45
C GLN A 55 -1.70 -16.93 -17.50
N ALA A 56 -1.74 -17.52 -18.70
CA ALA A 56 -2.26 -18.86 -18.94
C ALA A 56 -1.52 -19.96 -18.14
N CYS A 57 -0.26 -19.74 -17.78
CA CYS A 57 0.53 -20.62 -16.90
C CYS A 57 0.68 -20.09 -15.46
N GLY A 58 -0.05 -19.02 -15.09
CA GLY A 58 -0.16 -18.56 -13.70
C GLY A 58 -1.31 -19.22 -12.94
N THR A 59 -1.76 -18.57 -11.88
CA THR A 59 -2.80 -19.11 -10.98
C THR A 59 -4.21 -19.18 -11.61
N ALA A 60 -4.40 -18.65 -12.82
CA ALA A 60 -5.67 -18.74 -13.55
C ALA A 60 -6.13 -20.16 -13.89
N LEU A 61 -5.24 -21.16 -13.91
CA LEU A 61 -5.57 -22.56 -14.22
C LEU A 61 -5.63 -23.48 -12.98
N GLY A 62 -6.03 -22.92 -11.82
CA GLY A 62 -6.24 -23.71 -10.59
C GLY A 62 -5.00 -23.87 -9.71
N SER A 63 -3.92 -23.13 -9.99
CA SER A 63 -2.77 -23.06 -9.06
C SER A 63 -3.16 -22.32 -7.78
N ASP A 64 -2.53 -22.67 -6.66
CA ASP A 64 -2.81 -22.04 -5.37
C ASP A 64 -2.61 -20.51 -5.45
N PRO A 65 -3.65 -19.70 -5.12
CA PRO A 65 -3.57 -18.24 -5.08
C PRO A 65 -2.42 -17.69 -4.23
N LYS A 66 -1.92 -18.46 -3.26
CA LYS A 66 -0.76 -18.10 -2.44
C LYS A 66 0.46 -17.75 -3.29
N TYR A 67 0.72 -18.48 -4.38
CA TYR A 67 1.87 -18.20 -5.24
C TYR A 67 1.75 -16.83 -5.90
N ALA A 68 0.56 -16.46 -6.38
CA ALA A 68 0.34 -15.15 -6.95
C ALA A 68 0.55 -14.02 -5.93
N ALA A 69 0.10 -14.23 -4.68
CA ALA A 69 0.32 -13.29 -3.59
C ALA A 69 1.82 -13.15 -3.25
N ASP A 70 2.55 -14.26 -3.14
CA ASP A 70 3.98 -14.26 -2.84
C ASP A 70 4.77 -13.48 -3.92
N TYR A 71 4.51 -13.77 -5.21
CA TYR A 71 5.15 -13.05 -6.31
C TYR A 71 4.79 -11.56 -6.35
N ALA A 72 3.53 -11.22 -6.09
CA ALA A 72 3.06 -9.85 -6.08
C ALA A 72 3.77 -9.01 -4.98
N TYR A 73 3.87 -9.55 -3.76
CA TYR A 73 4.57 -8.88 -2.68
C TYR A 73 6.08 -8.82 -2.89
N ALA A 74 6.70 -9.86 -3.46
CA ALA A 74 8.11 -9.82 -3.83
C ALA A 74 8.41 -8.72 -4.87
N ALA A 75 7.54 -8.55 -5.86
CA ALA A 75 7.64 -7.46 -6.83
C ALA A 75 7.49 -6.08 -6.16
N ALA A 76 6.53 -5.93 -5.25
CA ALA A 76 6.34 -4.69 -4.48
C ALA A 76 7.57 -4.32 -3.64
N ASP A 77 8.14 -5.30 -2.93
CA ASP A 77 9.32 -5.11 -2.10
C ASP A 77 10.55 -4.72 -2.94
N ALA A 78 10.72 -5.31 -4.12
CA ALA A 78 11.78 -4.93 -5.06
C ALA A 78 11.62 -3.48 -5.56
N MET A 79 10.39 -3.03 -5.85
CA MET A 79 10.12 -1.65 -6.26
C MET A 79 10.44 -0.64 -5.15
N LEU A 80 10.11 -0.97 -3.90
CA LEU A 80 10.43 -0.13 -2.75
C LEU A 80 11.94 -0.05 -2.51
N ALA A 81 12.65 -1.18 -2.58
CA ALA A 81 14.11 -1.22 -2.45
C ALA A 81 14.79 -0.39 -3.55
N ALA A 82 14.33 -0.49 -4.80
CA ALA A 82 14.85 0.30 -5.91
C ALA A 82 14.61 1.82 -5.73
N ARG A 83 13.54 2.21 -5.02
CA ARG A 83 13.28 3.61 -4.67
C ARG A 83 14.22 4.10 -3.57
N GLU A 84 14.41 3.29 -2.53
CA GLU A 84 15.35 3.59 -1.42
C GLU A 84 16.78 3.76 -1.95
N ALA A 85 17.24 2.90 -2.86
CA ALA A 85 18.58 2.97 -3.43
C ALA A 85 18.85 4.23 -4.28
N LYS A 86 17.81 4.98 -4.68
CA LYS A 86 17.93 6.23 -5.44
C LYS A 86 17.81 7.49 -4.56
N SER A 87 17.60 7.33 -3.25
CA SER A 87 17.41 8.44 -2.31
C SER A 87 18.72 8.75 -1.59
#